data_AF-A0A1J5CV10-F1
#
_entry.id   AF-A0A1J5CV10-F1
#
_cell.length_a   1.000
_cell.length_b   1.000
_cell.length_c   1.000
_cell.angle_alpha   90.00
_cell.angle_beta   90.00
_cell.angle_gamma   90.00
#
_symmetry.space_group_name_H-M   'P 1'
#
loop_
_entity.id
_entity.type
_entity.pdbx_description
1 polymer ?
#
loop_
_entity_poly.entity_id
_entity_poly.type
_entity_poly.pdbx_seq_one_letter_code
_entity_poly.pdbx_strand_id
1 'polypeptide(L)'
;MALLNSSQISLWIETSLENSGFQKLEGDALKAWRDTVLHGKNSMPPGFFGLLWERLTGKSPGKHKERVGLALEDELLEQICHGRGFEHIEGLFILHGSKISVDFATGVVNQVIDRIQGFHSSKIQIAARDLDSALEKAFPPSPDFPAKQLLKDVYQDAFDRQMKVPFALSPTDLFEIGHPQLFRTPADRTFYRRMMSGALGITPWATGVFTLKEETTMVVAHFGEPQILPLGGYDSLATKGNISSLVPSELGFIDEEMEVDLFDYKYCENQLLYFKRDEGAVFRIRRDLVVRLPLTPFFEHERHLGMLFAWCLVLSERVIETFMKDAVRIYFEFLGFQPTAFAPACAFFRFFLQEKGLTRRIFLSSPDELPADFQSSRVQAWVLGPVPINDLKFVPLEFPQTDEFAAAEPEDQERRLGAQVVLALKRMIGDADS
;
A
#
# COMPACT_ATOMS: atom_id res chain seq x y z
N MET A 1 -10.73 -28.17 -28.16
CA MET A 1 -11.47 -27.27 -27.25
C MET A 1 -12.42 -26.45 -28.12
N ALA A 2 -13.72 -26.47 -27.83
CA ALA A 2 -14.71 -25.74 -28.61
C ALA A 2 -14.97 -24.38 -27.94
N LEU A 3 -14.86 -23.30 -28.71
CA LEU A 3 -15.27 -21.96 -28.27
C LEU A 3 -16.80 -21.91 -28.24
N LEU A 4 -17.36 -21.24 -27.23
CA LEU A 4 -18.79 -20.99 -27.17
C LEU A 4 -19.17 -19.95 -28.23
N ASN A 5 -20.28 -20.19 -28.94
CA ASN A 5 -20.87 -19.19 -29.83
C ASN A 5 -21.69 -18.15 -29.03
N SER A 6 -22.06 -17.02 -29.65
CA SER A 6 -22.78 -15.94 -28.95
C SER A 6 -24.12 -16.37 -28.33
N SER A 7 -24.84 -17.33 -28.92
CA SER A 7 -26.09 -17.86 -28.36
C SER A 7 -25.84 -18.68 -27.08
N GLN A 8 -24.78 -19.49 -27.07
CA GLN A 8 -24.35 -20.24 -25.89
C GLN A 8 -23.84 -19.31 -24.78
N ILE A 9 -23.10 -18.26 -25.14
CA ILE A 9 -22.62 -17.24 -24.18
C ILE A 9 -23.80 -16.49 -23.56
N SER A 10 -24.77 -16.07 -24.37
CA SER A 10 -25.99 -15.41 -23.89
C SER A 10 -26.76 -16.31 -22.92
N LEU A 11 -26.95 -17.60 -23.24
CA LEU A 11 -27.61 -18.55 -22.33
C LEU A 11 -26.81 -18.80 -21.05
N TRP A 12 -25.48 -18.83 -21.11
CA TRP A 12 -24.60 -18.91 -19.94
C TRP A 12 -24.79 -17.71 -19.00
N ILE A 13 -24.77 -16.50 -19.57
CA ILE A 13 -24.95 -15.24 -18.83
C ILE A 13 -26.33 -15.21 -18.16
N GLU A 14 -27.40 -15.44 -18.93
CA GLU A 14 -28.77 -15.44 -18.43
C GLU A 14 -28.96 -16.48 -17.31
N THR A 15 -28.50 -17.72 -17.53
CA THR A 15 -28.63 -18.77 -16.52
C THR A 15 -27.91 -18.40 -15.24
N SER A 16 -26.69 -17.84 -15.32
CA SER A 16 -25.96 -17.40 -14.12
C SER A 16 -26.68 -16.26 -13.40
N LEU A 17 -27.13 -15.23 -14.12
CA LEU A 17 -27.81 -14.08 -13.53
C LEU A 17 -29.13 -14.48 -12.86
N GLU A 18 -29.92 -15.34 -13.50
CA GLU A 18 -31.19 -15.82 -12.93
C GLU A 18 -31.00 -16.59 -11.63
N ASN A 19 -29.95 -17.43 -11.53
CA ASN A 19 -29.65 -18.15 -10.30
C ASN A 19 -29.25 -17.20 -9.16
N SER A 20 -28.47 -16.16 -9.47
CA SER A 20 -27.99 -15.18 -8.48
C SER A 20 -29.00 -14.05 -8.19
N GLY A 21 -30.16 -14.02 -8.86
CA GLY A 21 -31.22 -13.03 -8.60
C GLY A 21 -31.06 -11.70 -9.33
N PHE A 22 -30.39 -11.70 -10.48
CA PHE A 22 -30.21 -10.52 -11.33
C PHE A 22 -30.93 -10.69 -12.67
N GLN A 23 -31.51 -9.60 -13.17
CA GLN A 23 -32.02 -9.53 -14.54
C GLN A 23 -30.89 -9.21 -15.53
N LYS A 24 -29.97 -8.32 -15.13
CA LYS A 24 -28.78 -7.95 -15.88
C LYS A 24 -27.78 -7.22 -14.99
N LEU A 25 -26.50 -7.35 -15.31
CA LEU A 25 -25.48 -6.42 -14.81
C LEU A 25 -25.55 -5.12 -15.61
N GLU A 26 -25.34 -3.99 -14.94
CA GLU A 26 -25.34 -2.66 -15.56
C GLU A 26 -24.10 -1.86 -15.16
N GLY A 27 -23.78 -0.85 -15.97
CA GLY A 27 -22.73 0.12 -15.67
C GLY A 27 -21.38 -0.52 -15.38
N ASP A 28 -20.81 -0.13 -14.23
CA ASP A 28 -19.44 -0.47 -13.83
C ASP A 28 -19.25 -1.96 -13.55
N ALA A 29 -20.24 -2.62 -12.94
CA ALA A 29 -20.18 -4.04 -12.63
C ALA A 29 -20.11 -4.89 -13.91
N LEU A 30 -20.89 -4.54 -14.94
CA LEU A 30 -20.82 -5.21 -16.23
C LEU A 30 -19.46 -5.02 -16.91
N LYS A 31 -18.93 -3.79 -16.88
CA LYS A 31 -17.61 -3.47 -17.45
C LYS A 31 -16.50 -4.26 -16.75
N ALA A 32 -16.50 -4.28 -15.42
CA ALA A 32 -15.52 -4.99 -14.61
C ALA A 32 -15.56 -6.51 -14.82
N TRP A 33 -16.77 -7.10 -14.90
CA TRP A 33 -16.92 -8.52 -15.21
C TRP A 33 -16.43 -8.84 -16.63
N ARG A 34 -16.79 -8.03 -17.62
CA ARG A 34 -16.32 -8.18 -19.00
C ARG A 34 -14.79 -8.16 -19.06
N ASP A 35 -14.17 -7.19 -18.41
CA ASP A 35 -12.71 -7.08 -18.34
C ASP A 35 -12.11 -8.33 -17.68
N THR A 36 -12.68 -8.83 -16.58
CA THR A 36 -12.27 -10.08 -15.91
C THR A 36 -12.27 -11.29 -16.86
N VAL A 37 -13.35 -11.46 -17.62
CA VAL A 37 -13.48 -12.54 -18.61
C VAL A 37 -12.41 -12.42 -19.69
N LEU A 38 -12.22 -11.21 -20.23
CA LEU A 38 -11.22 -10.95 -21.29
C LEU A 38 -9.78 -11.18 -20.83
N HIS A 39 -9.49 -11.07 -19.53
CA HIS A 39 -8.18 -11.39 -18.94
C HIS A 39 -8.01 -12.88 -18.58
N GLY A 40 -8.88 -13.75 -19.12
CA GLY A 40 -8.71 -15.21 -19.08
C GLY A 40 -9.53 -15.95 -18.04
N LYS A 41 -10.36 -15.23 -17.24
CA LYS A 41 -11.31 -15.85 -16.30
C LYS A 41 -12.63 -16.20 -17.01
N ASN A 42 -12.53 -16.94 -18.12
CA ASN A 42 -13.63 -17.21 -19.05
C ASN A 42 -14.85 -17.90 -18.43
N SER A 43 -14.66 -18.66 -17.35
CA SER A 43 -15.73 -19.41 -16.70
C SER A 43 -16.30 -18.71 -15.47
N MET A 44 -15.94 -17.45 -15.21
CA MET A 44 -16.47 -16.66 -14.10
C MET A 44 -17.97 -16.35 -14.32
N PRO A 45 -18.88 -16.89 -13.48
CA PRO A 45 -20.30 -16.64 -13.62
C PRO A 45 -20.62 -15.15 -13.32
N PRO A 46 -21.31 -14.42 -14.21
CA PRO A 46 -21.66 -13.02 -14.00
C PRO A 46 -22.55 -12.79 -12.77
N GLY A 47 -23.41 -13.76 -12.44
CA GLY A 47 -24.25 -13.67 -11.24
C GLY A 47 -23.45 -13.70 -9.94
N PHE A 48 -22.48 -14.63 -9.83
CA PHE A 48 -21.55 -14.66 -8.69
C PHE A 48 -20.70 -13.39 -8.60
N PHE A 49 -20.22 -12.89 -9.74
CA PHE A 49 -19.52 -11.60 -9.80
C PHE A 49 -20.38 -10.48 -9.24
N GLY A 50 -21.67 -10.42 -9.61
CA GLY A 50 -22.63 -9.45 -9.11
C GLY A 50 -22.78 -9.51 -7.59
N LEU A 51 -22.93 -10.69 -7.01
CA LEU A 51 -23.04 -10.87 -5.56
C LEU A 51 -21.76 -10.40 -4.83
N LEU A 52 -20.58 -10.77 -5.36
CA LEU A 52 -19.31 -10.33 -4.80
C LEU A 52 -19.13 -8.81 -4.90
N TRP A 53 -19.53 -8.21 -6.03
CA TRP A 53 -19.51 -6.77 -6.24
C TRP A 53 -20.41 -6.05 -5.23
N GLU A 54 -21.64 -6.52 -5.06
CA GLU A 54 -22.59 -5.93 -4.12
C GLU A 54 -22.06 -6.01 -2.68
N ARG A 55 -21.47 -7.16 -2.32
CA ARG A 55 -20.91 -7.37 -0.97
C ARG A 55 -19.71 -6.49 -0.68
N LEU A 56 -18.83 -6.28 -1.65
CA LEU A 56 -17.63 -5.44 -1.49
C LEU A 56 -17.95 -3.95 -1.56
N THR A 57 -18.76 -3.53 -2.52
CA THR A 57 -18.96 -2.11 -2.83
C THR A 57 -20.17 -1.49 -2.15
N GLY A 58 -21.12 -2.32 -1.67
CA GLY A 58 -22.43 -1.88 -1.21
C GLY A 58 -23.32 -1.28 -2.32
N LYS A 59 -22.88 -1.34 -3.58
CA LYS A 59 -23.61 -0.82 -4.74
C LYS A 59 -24.30 -1.97 -5.46
N SER A 60 -25.56 -1.75 -5.86
CA SER A 60 -26.27 -2.71 -6.67
C SER A 60 -25.59 -2.87 -8.04
N PRO A 61 -25.28 -4.10 -8.49
CA PRO A 61 -24.61 -4.36 -9.76
C PRO A 61 -25.56 -4.29 -10.97
N GLY A 62 -26.87 -4.13 -10.74
CA GLY A 62 -27.89 -4.05 -11.79
C GLY A 62 -29.30 -4.29 -11.26
N LYS A 63 -30.25 -4.63 -12.14
CA LYS A 63 -31.65 -4.85 -11.74
C LYS A 63 -31.82 -6.22 -11.10
N HIS A 64 -32.42 -6.26 -9.91
CA HIS A 64 -32.73 -7.50 -9.21
C HIS A 64 -34.00 -8.18 -9.74
N LYS A 65 -34.05 -9.50 -9.59
CA LYS A 65 -35.20 -10.38 -9.81
C LYS A 65 -35.28 -11.36 -8.64
N GLU A 66 -36.38 -12.09 -8.53
CA GLU A 66 -36.50 -13.19 -7.56
C GLU A 66 -35.35 -14.19 -7.75
N ARG A 67 -34.62 -14.45 -6.67
CA ARG A 67 -33.44 -15.30 -6.65
C ARG A 67 -33.85 -16.76 -6.54
N VAL A 68 -33.45 -17.58 -7.52
CA VAL A 68 -33.63 -19.04 -7.45
C VAL A 68 -32.64 -19.66 -6.46
N GLY A 69 -31.41 -19.12 -6.42
CA GLY A 69 -30.35 -19.52 -5.49
C GLY A 69 -29.69 -20.85 -5.85
N LEU A 70 -28.39 -20.94 -5.59
CA LEU A 70 -27.64 -22.19 -5.59
C LEU A 70 -26.90 -22.27 -4.26
N ALA A 71 -27.12 -23.34 -3.48
CA ALA A 71 -26.50 -23.49 -2.16
C ALA A 71 -24.97 -23.34 -2.21
N LEU A 72 -24.32 -23.95 -3.20
CA LEU A 72 -22.86 -23.84 -3.39
C LEU A 72 -22.39 -22.43 -3.71
N GLU A 73 -23.23 -21.60 -4.34
CA GLU A 73 -22.89 -20.20 -4.60
C GLU A 73 -22.82 -19.40 -3.30
N ASP A 74 -23.84 -19.58 -2.44
CA ASP A 74 -23.91 -18.94 -1.13
C ASP A 74 -22.78 -19.41 -0.21
N GLU A 75 -22.54 -20.72 -0.13
CA GLU A 75 -21.46 -21.28 0.68
C GLU A 75 -20.08 -20.77 0.22
N LEU A 76 -19.85 -20.70 -1.09
CA LEU A 76 -18.59 -20.19 -1.64
C LEU A 76 -18.41 -18.70 -1.34
N LEU A 77 -19.48 -17.90 -1.49
CA LEU A 77 -19.47 -16.48 -1.17
C LEU A 77 -19.19 -16.27 0.32
N GLU A 78 -19.84 -17.01 1.20
CA GLU A 78 -19.61 -16.95 2.64
C GLU A 78 -18.17 -17.33 3.00
N GLN A 79 -17.61 -18.38 2.40
CA GLN A 79 -16.21 -18.77 2.65
C GLN A 79 -15.22 -17.68 2.23
N ILE A 80 -15.47 -17.00 1.11
CA ILE A 80 -14.62 -15.89 0.66
C ILE A 80 -14.76 -14.70 1.61
N CYS A 81 -15.98 -14.36 2.01
CA CYS A 81 -16.26 -13.22 2.89
C CYS A 81 -15.74 -13.41 4.32
N HIS A 82 -15.69 -14.65 4.83
CA HIS A 82 -15.10 -14.97 6.13
C HIS A 82 -13.61 -15.30 6.04
N GLY A 83 -13.03 -15.27 4.84
CA GLY A 83 -11.61 -15.50 4.63
C GLY A 83 -10.76 -14.40 5.28
N ARG A 84 -9.59 -14.79 5.80
CA ARG A 84 -8.69 -13.86 6.49
C ARG A 84 -8.33 -12.68 5.58
N GLY A 85 -8.53 -11.46 6.08
CA GLY A 85 -8.22 -10.22 5.37
C GLY A 85 -9.36 -9.66 4.50
N PHE A 86 -10.46 -10.40 4.30
CA PHE A 86 -11.61 -9.86 3.55
C PHE A 86 -12.23 -8.63 4.23
N GLU A 87 -12.32 -8.65 5.55
CA GLU A 87 -12.76 -7.53 6.40
C GLU A 87 -11.98 -6.22 6.15
N HIS A 88 -10.69 -6.32 5.79
CA HIS A 88 -9.87 -5.15 5.49
C HIS A 88 -10.26 -4.54 4.14
N ILE A 89 -10.67 -5.36 3.17
CA ILE A 89 -11.16 -4.89 1.87
C ILE A 89 -12.50 -4.20 2.04
N GLU A 90 -13.42 -4.79 2.81
CA GLU A 90 -14.70 -4.16 3.13
C GLU A 90 -14.46 -2.80 3.80
N GLY A 91 -13.50 -2.72 4.73
CA GLY A 91 -13.01 -1.47 5.31
C GLY A 91 -12.53 -0.44 4.29
N LEU A 92 -11.83 -0.85 3.22
CA LEU A 92 -11.40 0.08 2.16
C LEU A 92 -12.59 0.76 1.47
N PHE A 93 -13.64 0.00 1.17
CA PHE A 93 -14.85 0.55 0.55
C PHE A 93 -15.65 1.43 1.52
N ILE A 94 -15.75 1.03 2.80
CA ILE A 94 -16.41 1.84 3.84
C ILE A 94 -15.70 3.19 4.03
N LEU A 95 -14.37 3.20 4.12
CA LEU A 95 -13.57 4.41 4.35
C LEU A 95 -13.67 5.42 3.21
N HIS A 96 -13.75 4.94 1.96
CA HIS A 96 -13.92 5.82 0.80
C HIS A 96 -15.37 6.26 0.58
N GLY A 97 -16.35 5.54 1.14
CA GLY A 97 -17.77 5.85 1.06
C GLY A 97 -18.27 5.99 -0.38
N SER A 98 -19.09 7.01 -0.64
CA SER A 98 -19.71 7.25 -1.96
C SER A 98 -18.75 7.79 -3.02
N LYS A 99 -17.53 8.19 -2.66
CA LYS A 99 -16.57 8.87 -3.55
C LYS A 99 -15.61 7.91 -4.30
N ILE A 100 -15.84 6.61 -4.21
CA ILE A 100 -14.99 5.61 -4.87
C ILE A 100 -15.08 5.77 -6.38
N SER A 101 -13.93 5.98 -7.01
CA SER A 101 -13.84 5.97 -8.47
C SER A 101 -14.10 4.56 -9.00
N VAL A 102 -14.73 4.51 -10.16
CA VAL A 102 -15.05 3.26 -10.86
C VAL A 102 -13.80 2.42 -11.10
N ASP A 103 -12.72 3.07 -11.50
CA ASP A 103 -11.45 2.40 -11.80
C ASP A 103 -10.82 1.78 -10.54
N PHE A 104 -10.97 2.44 -9.38
CA PHE A 104 -10.53 1.87 -8.10
C PHE A 104 -11.35 0.64 -7.72
N ALA A 105 -12.68 0.75 -7.75
CA ALA A 105 -13.57 -0.36 -7.41
C ALA A 105 -13.33 -1.58 -8.32
N THR A 106 -13.23 -1.34 -9.62
CA THR A 106 -12.93 -2.36 -10.63
C THR A 106 -11.56 -2.99 -10.38
N GLY A 107 -10.54 -2.17 -10.11
CA GLY A 107 -9.19 -2.64 -9.78
C GLY A 107 -9.17 -3.54 -8.54
N VAL A 108 -9.86 -3.15 -7.48
CA VAL A 108 -9.99 -3.93 -6.25
C VAL A 108 -10.69 -5.26 -6.51
N VAL A 109 -11.86 -5.24 -7.13
CA VAL A 109 -12.67 -6.45 -7.39
C VAL A 109 -11.90 -7.43 -8.28
N ASN A 110 -11.28 -6.96 -9.36
CA ASN A 110 -10.48 -7.81 -10.25
C ASN A 110 -9.31 -8.45 -9.50
N GLN A 111 -8.65 -7.69 -8.62
CA GLN A 111 -7.55 -8.23 -7.80
C GLN A 111 -8.01 -9.25 -6.76
N VAL A 112 -9.23 -9.12 -6.22
CA VAL A 112 -9.83 -10.15 -5.35
C VAL A 112 -10.11 -11.40 -6.17
N ILE A 113 -10.71 -11.26 -7.35
CA ILE A 113 -11.03 -12.37 -8.26
C ILE A 113 -9.77 -13.13 -8.70
N ASP A 114 -8.67 -12.43 -8.95
CA ASP A 114 -7.39 -13.06 -9.29
C ASP A 114 -6.90 -14.02 -8.20
N ARG A 115 -7.29 -13.78 -6.95
CA ARG A 115 -6.88 -14.55 -5.76
C ARG A 115 -7.89 -15.60 -5.32
N ILE A 116 -9.13 -15.51 -5.81
CA ILE A 116 -10.11 -16.58 -5.62
C ILE A 116 -9.67 -17.77 -6.48
N GLN A 117 -9.41 -18.90 -5.82
CA GLN A 117 -9.12 -20.15 -6.52
C GLN A 117 -10.42 -20.71 -7.06
N GLY A 118 -10.58 -20.78 -8.38
CA GLY A 118 -11.76 -21.39 -8.97
C GLY A 118 -12.24 -20.71 -10.25
N PHE A 119 -13.37 -21.18 -10.74
CA PHE A 119 -13.99 -20.79 -12.00
C PHE A 119 -13.14 -21.09 -13.24
N HIS A 120 -12.63 -22.32 -13.31
CA HIS A 120 -11.95 -22.82 -14.49
C HIS A 120 -12.73 -23.98 -15.10
N SER A 121 -13.22 -23.80 -16.32
CA SER A 121 -13.84 -24.87 -17.08
C SER A 121 -13.25 -24.93 -18.48
N SER A 122 -12.72 -26.10 -18.84
CA SER A 122 -12.29 -26.38 -20.22
C SER A 122 -13.44 -26.36 -21.22
N LYS A 123 -14.70 -26.43 -20.72
CA LYS A 123 -15.94 -26.39 -21.51
C LYS A 123 -16.45 -24.96 -21.75
N ILE A 124 -15.95 -23.96 -21.03
CA ILE A 124 -16.37 -22.56 -21.14
C ILE A 124 -15.18 -21.73 -21.58
N GLN A 125 -15.11 -21.48 -22.88
CA GLN A 125 -14.12 -20.62 -23.52
C GLN A 125 -14.85 -19.56 -24.33
N ILE A 126 -14.58 -18.30 -24.02
CA ILE A 126 -15.30 -17.15 -24.56
C ILE A 126 -14.32 -16.31 -25.36
N ALA A 127 -14.60 -16.06 -26.63
CA ALA A 127 -13.84 -15.12 -27.44
C ALA A 127 -14.39 -13.70 -27.27
N ALA A 128 -13.52 -12.69 -27.27
CA ALA A 128 -13.90 -11.29 -27.06
C ALA A 128 -15.01 -10.82 -28.00
N ARG A 129 -14.89 -11.15 -29.29
CA ARG A 129 -15.88 -10.79 -30.32
C ARG A 129 -17.25 -11.40 -30.05
N ASP A 130 -17.28 -12.67 -29.64
CA ASP A 130 -18.53 -13.39 -29.41
C ASP A 130 -19.21 -12.96 -28.11
N LEU A 131 -18.43 -12.57 -27.10
CA LEU A 131 -18.90 -11.94 -25.87
C LEU A 131 -19.57 -10.60 -26.14
N ASP A 132 -18.91 -9.72 -26.88
CA ASP A 132 -19.45 -8.41 -27.23
C ASP A 132 -20.76 -8.56 -27.99
N SER A 133 -20.80 -9.47 -28.97
CA SER A 133 -22.04 -9.75 -29.69
C SER A 133 -23.14 -10.28 -28.77
N ALA A 134 -22.82 -11.16 -27.81
CA ALA A 134 -23.78 -11.72 -26.85
C ALA A 134 -24.32 -10.68 -25.85
N LEU A 135 -23.54 -9.64 -25.54
CA LEU A 135 -23.96 -8.54 -24.68
C LEU A 135 -24.82 -7.50 -25.41
N GLU A 136 -24.59 -7.30 -26.71
CA GLU A 136 -25.32 -6.30 -27.52
C GLU A 136 -26.64 -6.82 -28.10
N LYS A 137 -26.72 -8.12 -28.41
CA LYS A 137 -27.85 -8.71 -29.16
C LYS A 137 -28.50 -9.84 -28.38
N ALA A 138 -29.82 -9.87 -28.41
CA ALA A 138 -30.57 -11.04 -27.94
C ALA A 138 -30.41 -12.18 -28.96
N PHE A 139 -30.06 -13.36 -28.46
CA PHE A 139 -29.99 -14.58 -29.27
C PHE A 139 -31.11 -15.53 -28.89
N PRO A 140 -31.61 -16.35 -29.84
CA PRO A 140 -32.48 -17.45 -29.48
C PRO A 140 -31.76 -18.41 -28.52
N PRO A 141 -32.48 -19.05 -27.58
CA PRO A 141 -31.88 -19.99 -26.64
C PRO A 141 -31.25 -21.16 -27.41
N SER A 142 -30.07 -21.60 -26.97
CA SER A 142 -29.41 -22.80 -27.51
C SER A 142 -29.84 -24.02 -26.68
N PRO A 143 -30.85 -24.81 -27.11
CA PRO A 143 -31.41 -25.89 -26.29
C PRO A 143 -30.39 -27.01 -26.01
N ASP A 144 -29.39 -27.16 -26.87
CA ASP A 144 -28.35 -28.20 -26.75
C ASP A 144 -27.23 -27.82 -25.78
N PHE A 145 -27.19 -26.59 -25.26
CA PHE A 145 -26.15 -26.13 -24.35
C PHE A 145 -26.58 -26.31 -22.89
N PRO A 146 -25.93 -27.21 -22.11
CA PRO A 146 -26.36 -27.57 -20.76
C PRO A 146 -25.89 -26.54 -19.71
N ALA A 147 -26.28 -25.26 -19.88
CA ALA A 147 -25.81 -24.14 -19.05
C ALA A 147 -26.00 -24.37 -17.54
N LYS A 148 -27.17 -24.89 -17.13
CA LYS A 148 -27.47 -25.17 -15.71
C LYS A 148 -26.55 -26.22 -15.09
N GLN A 149 -26.25 -27.29 -15.84
CA GLN A 149 -25.35 -28.33 -15.35
C GLN A 149 -23.91 -27.82 -15.31
N LEU A 150 -23.48 -27.11 -16.36
CA LEU A 150 -22.14 -26.50 -16.40
C LEU A 150 -21.92 -25.51 -15.25
N LEU A 151 -22.93 -24.72 -14.91
CA LEU A 151 -22.86 -23.78 -13.80
C LEU A 151 -22.66 -24.52 -12.46
N LYS A 152 -23.39 -25.61 -12.23
CA LYS A 152 -23.20 -26.47 -11.04
C LYS A 152 -21.81 -27.10 -11.00
N ASP A 153 -21.34 -27.64 -12.12
CA ASP A 153 -20.01 -28.23 -12.24
C ASP A 153 -18.91 -27.19 -11.91
N VAL A 154 -19.08 -25.95 -12.39
CA VAL A 154 -18.15 -24.83 -12.13
C VAL A 154 -18.12 -24.43 -10.66
N TYR A 155 -19.28 -24.30 -10.01
CA TYR A 155 -19.33 -23.99 -8.58
C TYR A 155 -18.76 -25.13 -7.73
N GLN A 156 -19.04 -26.39 -8.08
CA GLN A 156 -18.49 -27.54 -7.36
C GLN A 156 -16.96 -27.59 -7.46
N ASP A 157 -16.38 -27.40 -8.65
CA ASP A 157 -14.91 -27.35 -8.81
C ASP A 157 -14.29 -26.17 -8.06
N ALA A 158 -14.93 -25.00 -8.09
CA ALA A 158 -14.49 -23.83 -7.32
C ALA A 158 -14.52 -24.13 -5.81
N PHE A 159 -15.61 -24.70 -5.30
CA PHE A 159 -15.76 -25.08 -3.90
C PHE A 159 -14.73 -26.13 -3.45
N ASP A 160 -14.52 -27.19 -4.24
CA ASP A 160 -13.56 -28.24 -3.92
C ASP A 160 -12.11 -27.71 -3.85
N ARG A 161 -11.76 -26.74 -4.71
CA ARG A 161 -10.45 -26.08 -4.68
C ARG A 161 -10.32 -25.17 -3.47
N GLN A 162 -11.35 -24.40 -3.18
CA GLN A 162 -11.42 -23.49 -2.05
C GLN A 162 -11.31 -24.24 -0.71
N MET A 163 -11.89 -25.44 -0.62
CA MET A 163 -11.74 -26.33 0.55
C MET A 163 -10.30 -26.83 0.74
N LYS A 164 -9.53 -27.01 -0.35
CA LYS A 164 -8.12 -27.42 -0.28
C LYS A 164 -7.21 -26.26 0.10
N VAL A 165 -7.48 -25.07 -0.43
CA VAL A 165 -6.71 -23.85 -0.17
C VAL A 165 -7.69 -22.73 0.15
N PRO A 166 -8.03 -22.55 1.45
CA PRO A 166 -8.95 -21.51 1.87
C PRO A 166 -8.47 -20.12 1.43
N PHE A 167 -9.43 -19.26 1.10
CA PHE A 167 -9.13 -17.87 0.72
C PHE A 167 -8.57 -17.14 1.94
N ALA A 168 -7.35 -16.66 1.78
CA ALA A 168 -6.67 -15.87 2.76
C ALA A 168 -5.83 -14.83 2.03
N LEU A 169 -5.92 -13.59 2.47
CA LEU A 169 -5.15 -12.48 1.94
C LEU A 169 -3.99 -12.20 2.88
N SER A 170 -2.78 -12.24 2.34
CA SER A 170 -1.58 -11.79 3.05
C SER A 170 -1.57 -10.26 3.20
N PRO A 171 -0.79 -9.69 4.13
CA PRO A 171 -0.59 -8.24 4.21
C PRO A 171 -0.10 -7.62 2.88
N THR A 172 0.71 -8.36 2.13
CA THR A 172 1.14 -7.97 0.78
C THR A 172 -0.01 -7.94 -0.22
N ASP A 173 -0.95 -8.89 -0.13
CA ASP A 173 -2.15 -8.87 -0.98
C ASP A 173 -3.07 -7.70 -0.64
N LEU A 174 -3.27 -7.41 0.64
CA LEU A 174 -4.08 -6.27 1.08
C LEU A 174 -3.51 -4.94 0.60
N PHE A 175 -2.19 -4.79 0.62
CA PHE A 175 -1.53 -3.60 0.09
C PHE A 175 -1.68 -3.49 -1.43
N GLU A 176 -1.51 -4.60 -2.16
CA GLU A 176 -1.74 -4.65 -3.61
C GLU A 176 -3.18 -4.26 -3.99
N ILE A 177 -4.15 -4.82 -3.28
CA ILE A 177 -5.57 -4.58 -3.49
C ILE A 177 -5.93 -3.14 -3.14
N GLY A 178 -5.41 -2.60 -2.04
CA GLY A 178 -5.70 -1.24 -1.58
C GLY A 178 -5.08 -0.12 -2.42
N HIS A 179 -4.10 -0.43 -3.27
CA HIS A 179 -3.39 0.56 -4.09
C HIS A 179 -3.32 0.13 -5.56
N PRO A 180 -4.44 -0.09 -6.25
CA PRO A 180 -4.42 -0.57 -7.64
C PRO A 180 -3.63 0.34 -8.58
N GLN A 181 -3.56 1.65 -8.28
CA GLN A 181 -2.78 2.64 -9.04
C GLN A 181 -1.26 2.40 -9.02
N LEU A 182 -0.74 1.69 -8.00
CA LEU A 182 0.67 1.29 -7.87
C LEU A 182 1.02 0.11 -8.77
N PHE A 183 0.06 -0.77 -9.04
CA PHE A 183 0.29 -2.07 -9.66
C PHE A 183 -0.30 -2.12 -11.07
N ARG A 184 0.17 -1.18 -11.91
CA ARG A 184 -0.31 -1.04 -13.30
C ARG A 184 0.22 -2.17 -14.18
N THR A 185 1.45 -2.60 -13.95
CA THR A 185 2.08 -3.67 -14.73
C THR A 185 2.31 -4.93 -13.89
N PRO A 186 2.37 -6.12 -14.51
CA PRO A 186 2.78 -7.35 -13.82
C PRO A 186 4.19 -7.28 -13.21
N ALA A 187 5.07 -6.46 -13.80
CA ALA A 187 6.42 -6.24 -13.30
C ALA A 187 6.41 -5.53 -11.94
N ASP A 188 5.54 -4.52 -11.75
CA ASP A 188 5.40 -3.80 -10.47
C ASP A 188 5.03 -4.75 -9.32
N ARG A 189 4.12 -5.69 -9.59
CA ARG A 189 3.70 -6.71 -8.62
C ARG A 189 4.85 -7.65 -8.27
N THR A 190 5.57 -8.13 -9.29
CA THR A 190 6.71 -9.03 -9.10
C THR A 190 7.82 -8.36 -8.31
N PHE A 191 8.13 -7.10 -8.63
CA PHE A 191 9.10 -6.28 -7.91
C PHE A 191 8.70 -6.09 -6.45
N TYR A 192 7.46 -5.64 -6.19
CA TYR A 192 6.95 -5.43 -4.83
C TYR A 192 6.99 -6.69 -3.98
N ARG A 193 6.52 -7.82 -4.51
CA ARG A 193 6.54 -9.09 -3.78
C ARG A 193 7.95 -9.54 -3.44
N ARG A 194 8.90 -9.38 -4.37
CA ARG A 194 10.31 -9.69 -4.11
C ARG A 194 10.91 -8.75 -3.05
N MET A 195 10.62 -7.46 -3.15
CA MET A 195 11.07 -6.47 -2.18
C MET A 195 10.50 -6.78 -0.78
N MET A 196 9.20 -7.04 -0.66
CA MET A 196 8.57 -7.34 0.62
C MET A 196 9.00 -8.70 1.19
N SER A 197 9.14 -9.72 0.34
CA SER A 197 9.68 -11.03 0.75
C SER A 197 11.10 -10.88 1.30
N GLY A 198 11.97 -10.15 0.60
CA GLY A 198 13.32 -9.87 1.07
C GLY A 198 13.31 -9.06 2.36
N ALA A 199 12.43 -8.06 2.49
CA ALA A 199 12.36 -7.24 3.70
C ALA A 199 11.93 -8.07 4.92
N LEU A 200 10.93 -8.94 4.74
CA LEU A 200 10.48 -9.87 5.77
C LEU A 200 11.56 -10.89 6.14
N GLY A 201 12.35 -11.38 5.18
CA GLY A 201 13.46 -12.30 5.44
C GLY A 201 14.64 -11.65 6.15
N ILE A 202 14.99 -10.40 5.79
CA ILE A 202 16.11 -9.66 6.40
C ILE A 202 15.77 -9.18 7.83
N THR A 203 14.51 -8.77 8.07
CA THR A 203 14.10 -8.12 9.33
C THR A 203 14.45 -8.92 10.61
N PRO A 204 14.20 -10.24 10.70
CA PRO A 204 14.59 -11.05 11.86
C PRO A 204 16.07 -10.95 12.22
N TRP A 205 16.92 -10.87 11.20
CA TRP A 205 18.38 -10.77 11.35
C TRP A 205 18.87 -9.35 11.61
N ALA A 206 18.03 -8.35 11.34
CA ALA A 206 18.29 -6.94 11.61
C ALA A 206 17.86 -6.50 13.02
N THR A 207 17.58 -7.46 13.92
CA THR A 207 17.17 -7.17 15.30
C THR A 207 18.36 -6.87 16.20
N GLY A 208 18.23 -5.82 17.02
CA GLY A 208 19.23 -5.43 18.01
C GLY A 208 18.66 -4.40 18.97
N VAL A 209 18.94 -4.55 20.27
CA VAL A 209 18.59 -3.54 21.27
C VAL A 209 19.74 -2.57 21.36
N PHE A 210 19.46 -1.31 21.06
CA PHE A 210 20.42 -0.22 21.06
C PHE A 210 20.08 0.76 22.18
N THR A 211 20.99 0.94 23.13
CA THR A 211 20.86 1.99 24.14
C THR A 211 21.58 3.24 23.64
N LEU A 212 20.81 4.24 23.24
CA LEU A 212 21.35 5.55 22.91
C LEU A 212 21.84 6.24 24.19
N LYS A 213 23.08 6.72 24.20
CA LYS A 213 23.54 7.67 25.22
C LYS A 213 22.93 9.04 24.94
N GLU A 214 22.66 9.82 25.98
CA GLU A 214 22.15 11.20 25.81
C GLU A 214 23.23 12.09 25.19
N GLU A 215 22.95 12.62 24.01
CA GLU A 215 23.80 13.58 23.30
C GLU A 215 23.33 15.02 23.57
N THR A 216 24.27 15.96 23.73
CA THR A 216 23.98 17.34 24.18
C THR A 216 23.51 18.31 23.09
N THR A 217 23.57 17.94 21.81
CA THR A 217 23.32 18.85 20.68
C THR A 217 21.84 18.87 20.29
N MET A 218 21.07 19.66 21.03
CA MET A 218 19.62 19.78 20.90
C MET A 218 19.23 20.89 19.89
N VAL A 219 18.43 20.57 18.87
CA VAL A 219 17.94 21.54 17.85
C VAL A 219 16.43 21.71 17.99
N VAL A 220 15.93 22.94 17.91
CA VAL A 220 14.49 23.24 18.04
C VAL A 220 13.73 22.70 16.82
N ALA A 221 12.80 21.76 17.01
CA ALA A 221 11.91 21.31 15.94
C ALA A 221 10.93 22.43 15.55
N HIS A 222 10.81 22.72 14.25
CA HIS A 222 9.93 23.77 13.74
C HIS A 222 8.53 23.23 13.39
N PHE A 223 7.54 24.12 13.33
CA PHE A 223 6.14 23.80 13.03
C PHE A 223 6.00 23.16 11.62
N GLY A 224 5.26 22.05 11.49
CA GLY A 224 4.99 21.36 10.21
C GLY A 224 5.65 19.97 10.02
N GLU A 225 6.49 19.53 10.95
CA GLU A 225 7.03 18.16 10.98
C GLU A 225 6.02 17.17 11.58
N PRO A 226 5.98 15.89 11.14
CA PRO A 226 5.07 14.90 11.70
C PRO A 226 5.38 14.65 13.18
N GLN A 227 4.41 14.95 14.04
CA GLN A 227 4.49 14.84 15.50
C GLN A 227 3.52 13.77 16.02
N ILE A 228 3.91 13.09 17.11
CA ILE A 228 3.11 12.04 17.77
C ILE A 228 2.13 12.65 18.79
N LEU A 229 2.37 13.90 19.23
CA LEU A 229 1.54 14.62 20.19
C LEU A 229 1.23 16.03 19.66
N PRO A 230 0.02 16.56 19.89
CA PRO A 230 -0.29 17.94 19.53
C PRO A 230 0.46 18.92 20.45
N LEU A 231 1.27 19.82 19.86
CA LEU A 231 1.84 20.99 20.52
C LEU A 231 0.98 22.21 20.19
N GLY A 232 0.57 23.00 21.19
CA GLY A 232 -0.18 24.23 20.97
C GLY A 232 -0.13 25.16 22.20
N GLY A 233 0.46 26.33 22.00
CA GLY A 233 0.40 27.51 22.89
C GLY A 233 -0.37 28.66 22.20
N TYR A 234 -0.63 29.74 22.96
CA TYR A 234 -1.53 30.85 22.58
C TYR A 234 -1.22 31.49 21.21
N ASP A 235 0.04 31.51 20.77
CA ASP A 235 0.45 32.15 19.53
C ASP A 235 0.02 31.40 18.26
N SER A 236 -0.51 30.18 18.40
CA SER A 236 -1.00 29.38 17.27
C SER A 236 -2.52 29.41 17.06
N LEU A 237 -3.28 30.13 17.89
CA LEU A 237 -4.76 30.17 17.85
C LEU A 237 -5.39 31.56 17.72
N ALA A 238 -4.62 32.60 17.42
CA ALA A 238 -5.19 33.90 17.09
C ALA A 238 -4.76 34.35 15.68
N THR A 239 -5.75 34.52 14.81
CA THR A 239 -5.72 35.60 13.82
C THR A 239 -6.66 36.74 14.25
N LYS A 240 -6.98 36.81 15.57
CA LYS A 240 -8.29 37.04 16.25
C LYS A 240 -8.97 35.69 16.62
N GLY A 241 -9.45 35.56 17.86
CA GLY A 241 -9.59 34.33 18.67
C GLY A 241 -10.39 33.12 18.15
N ASN A 242 -10.09 31.92 18.70
CA ASN A 242 -10.65 30.62 18.30
C ASN A 242 -11.99 30.25 18.99
N ILE A 243 -12.99 29.86 18.19
CA ILE A 243 -14.36 29.40 18.59
C ILE A 243 -14.35 28.27 19.63
N SER A 244 -13.33 27.40 19.63
CA SER A 244 -13.22 26.29 20.58
C SER A 244 -13.00 26.71 22.04
N SER A 245 -12.74 27.99 22.29
CA SER A 245 -12.60 28.58 23.63
C SER A 245 -13.85 29.34 24.11
N LEU A 246 -14.97 29.24 23.37
CA LEU A 246 -16.25 29.86 23.73
C LEU A 246 -17.19 28.82 24.36
N VAL A 247 -17.78 29.15 25.51
CA VAL A 247 -18.86 28.33 26.07
C VAL A 247 -20.12 28.50 25.19
N PRO A 248 -21.03 27.50 25.11
CA PRO A 248 -22.22 27.57 24.25
C PRO A 248 -23.10 28.82 24.43
N SER A 249 -23.06 29.45 25.61
CA SER A 249 -23.75 30.73 25.90
C SER A 249 -23.13 31.95 25.20
N GLU A 250 -21.87 31.85 24.77
CA GLU A 250 -21.12 32.95 24.13
C GLU A 250 -21.20 32.91 22.59
N LEU A 251 -21.61 31.77 22.02
CA LEU A 251 -21.86 31.60 20.58
C LEU A 251 -23.01 32.47 20.05
N GLY A 252 -23.91 32.93 20.93
CA GLY A 252 -25.00 33.84 20.58
C GLY A 252 -24.58 35.30 20.39
N PHE A 253 -23.33 35.65 20.70
CA PHE A 253 -22.80 37.02 20.63
C PHE A 253 -21.76 37.22 19.52
N ILE A 254 -21.53 36.21 18.67
CA ILE A 254 -20.63 36.35 17.52
C ILE A 254 -21.40 37.08 16.42
N ASP A 255 -21.28 38.40 16.38
CA ASP A 255 -21.73 39.22 15.27
C ASP A 255 -20.51 39.64 14.43
N GLU A 256 -20.64 39.65 13.10
CA GLU A 256 -19.54 39.95 12.18
C GLU A 256 -19.07 41.43 12.27
N GLU A 257 -19.86 42.29 12.92
CA GLU A 257 -19.60 43.73 13.11
C GLU A 257 -19.03 44.10 14.49
N MET A 258 -18.62 43.13 15.32
CA MET A 258 -18.08 43.43 16.65
C MET A 258 -16.73 44.17 16.64
N GLU A 259 -16.69 45.36 17.25
CA GLU A 259 -15.47 46.17 17.40
C GLU A 259 -14.51 45.68 18.51
N VAL A 260 -14.96 44.81 19.42
CA VAL A 260 -14.21 44.42 20.63
C VAL A 260 -13.70 42.97 20.51
N ASP A 261 -12.40 42.78 20.73
CA ASP A 261 -11.79 41.45 20.75
C ASP A 261 -12.16 40.69 22.03
N LEU A 262 -12.87 39.57 21.86
CA LEU A 262 -13.27 38.69 22.95
C LEU A 262 -12.07 38.07 23.69
N PHE A 263 -10.90 38.00 23.05
CA PHE A 263 -9.64 37.62 23.69
C PHE A 263 -9.20 38.66 24.73
N ASP A 264 -9.19 39.94 24.35
CA ASP A 264 -8.79 41.05 25.23
C ASP A 264 -9.75 41.20 26.41
N TYR A 265 -11.05 41.01 26.17
CA TYR A 265 -12.07 41.03 27.21
C TYR A 265 -11.86 39.91 28.24
N LYS A 266 -11.64 38.67 27.77
CA LYS A 266 -11.41 37.51 28.66
C LYS A 266 -10.07 37.55 29.37
N TYR A 267 -9.07 38.21 28.78
CA TYR A 267 -7.79 38.51 29.42
C TYR A 267 -7.95 39.55 30.54
N CYS A 268 -8.71 40.63 30.31
CA CYS A 268 -9.01 41.65 31.33
C CYS A 268 -9.80 41.09 32.52
N GLU A 269 -10.73 40.16 32.28
CA GLU A 269 -11.53 39.49 33.31
C GLU A 269 -10.76 38.36 34.06
N ASN A 270 -9.49 38.14 33.73
CA ASN A 270 -8.63 37.15 34.39
C ASN A 270 -9.15 35.69 34.28
N GLN A 271 -9.95 35.39 33.26
CA GLN A 271 -10.62 34.09 33.09
C GLN A 271 -9.78 33.05 32.34
N LEU A 272 -8.59 33.43 31.85
CA LEU A 272 -7.69 32.56 31.04
C LEU A 272 -6.64 31.79 31.85
N LEU A 273 -6.73 31.79 33.18
CA LEU A 273 -5.70 31.22 34.07
C LEU A 273 -5.53 29.68 34.00
N TYR A 274 -6.34 28.95 33.22
CA TYR A 274 -6.30 27.49 33.14
C TYR A 274 -5.48 26.91 31.97
N PHE A 275 -5.05 27.72 31.00
CA PHE A 275 -4.33 27.25 29.80
C PHE A 275 -2.92 27.84 29.64
N LYS A 276 -2.25 28.13 30.76
CA LYS A 276 -0.83 28.48 30.75
C LYS A 276 0.02 27.21 30.57
N ARG A 277 0.13 26.71 29.34
CA ARG A 277 1.19 25.77 28.96
C ARG A 277 2.14 26.48 28.01
N ASP A 278 3.35 26.66 28.49
CA ASP A 278 4.50 27.18 27.76
C ASP A 278 4.64 26.50 26.40
N GLU A 279 5.04 27.25 25.38
CA GLU A 279 5.49 26.72 24.10
C GLU A 279 6.57 25.66 24.33
N GLY A 280 6.15 24.39 24.31
CA GLY A 280 7.07 23.27 24.41
C GLY A 280 7.87 23.18 23.12
N ALA A 281 8.97 23.92 23.02
CA ALA A 281 9.99 23.65 22.01
C ALA A 281 10.47 22.22 22.23
N VAL A 282 10.05 21.29 21.36
CA VAL A 282 10.60 19.93 21.38
C VAL A 282 11.96 20.02 20.71
N PHE A 283 13.00 19.93 21.53
CA PHE A 283 14.35 19.81 21.05
C PHE A 283 14.56 18.39 20.51
N ARG A 284 14.91 18.27 19.23
CA ARG A 284 15.30 17.01 18.58
C ARG A 284 16.67 17.17 17.97
N ILE A 285 17.40 16.08 17.89
CA ILE A 285 18.62 16.01 17.06
C ILE A 285 18.16 15.79 15.63
N ARG A 286 18.68 16.57 14.67
CA ARG A 286 18.47 16.32 13.25
C ARG A 286 19.62 15.47 12.73
N ARG A 287 19.29 14.29 12.19
CA ARG A 287 20.27 13.35 11.61
C ARG A 287 19.98 13.17 10.14
N ASP A 288 20.89 13.62 9.30
CA ASP A 288 20.81 13.40 7.86
C ASP A 288 21.85 12.33 7.50
N LEU A 289 21.39 11.21 6.94
CA LEU A 289 22.22 10.07 6.53
C LEU A 289 22.24 10.00 5.01
N VAL A 290 23.43 9.87 4.42
CA VAL A 290 23.61 9.60 3.00
C VAL A 290 24.20 8.21 2.84
N VAL A 291 23.46 7.32 2.17
CA VAL A 291 23.85 5.94 1.89
C VAL A 291 24.26 5.83 0.43
N ARG A 292 25.56 5.67 0.17
CA ARG A 292 26.16 5.54 -1.16
C ARG A 292 26.26 4.08 -1.56
N LEU A 293 25.53 3.72 -2.61
CA LEU A 293 25.42 2.36 -3.10
C LEU A 293 25.98 2.26 -4.51
N PRO A 294 27.21 1.73 -4.69
CA PRO A 294 27.71 1.44 -6.02
C PRO A 294 26.89 0.30 -6.63
N LEU A 295 26.34 0.53 -7.81
CA LEU A 295 25.63 -0.45 -8.60
C LEU A 295 26.56 -1.05 -9.65
N THR A 296 26.47 -2.38 -9.78
CA THR A 296 27.17 -3.16 -10.81
C THR A 296 26.16 -3.93 -11.67
N PRO A 297 26.58 -4.60 -12.77
CA PRO A 297 25.69 -5.46 -13.57
C PRO A 297 24.97 -6.55 -12.79
N PHE A 298 25.40 -6.85 -11.56
CA PHE A 298 24.70 -7.72 -10.61
C PHE A 298 23.20 -7.38 -10.47
N PHE A 299 22.85 -6.10 -10.53
CA PHE A 299 21.47 -5.62 -10.35
C PHE A 299 20.61 -5.64 -11.63
N GLU A 300 21.15 -6.08 -12.77
CA GLU A 300 20.33 -6.29 -13.97
C GLU A 300 19.31 -7.41 -13.74
N HIS A 301 19.64 -8.38 -12.88
CA HIS A 301 18.68 -9.38 -12.46
C HIS A 301 17.68 -8.77 -11.46
N GLU A 302 16.39 -8.78 -11.84
CA GLU A 302 15.29 -8.26 -11.03
C GLU A 302 15.22 -8.79 -9.58
N ARG A 303 15.71 -10.01 -9.32
CA ARG A 303 15.80 -10.59 -7.97
C ARG A 303 16.71 -9.74 -7.08
N HIS A 304 17.90 -9.42 -7.58
CA HIS A 304 18.90 -8.66 -6.85
C HIS A 304 18.46 -7.20 -6.67
N LEU A 305 17.81 -6.63 -7.68
CA LEU A 305 17.23 -5.29 -7.57
C LEU A 305 16.14 -5.23 -6.50
N GLY A 306 15.21 -6.20 -6.47
CA GLY A 306 14.20 -6.28 -5.41
C GLY A 306 14.82 -6.43 -4.01
N MET A 307 15.87 -7.24 -3.88
CA MET A 307 16.60 -7.45 -2.64
C MET A 307 17.37 -6.19 -2.17
N LEU A 308 17.89 -5.39 -3.09
CA LEU A 308 18.50 -4.09 -2.79
C LEU A 308 17.48 -3.15 -2.14
N PHE A 309 16.32 -2.96 -2.75
CA PHE A 309 15.27 -2.09 -2.21
C PHE A 309 14.69 -2.64 -0.91
N ALA A 310 14.62 -3.96 -0.75
CA ALA A 310 14.27 -4.60 0.51
C ALA A 310 15.24 -4.20 1.64
N TRP A 311 16.54 -4.30 1.35
CA TRP A 311 17.58 -3.91 2.29
C TRP A 311 17.57 -2.41 2.60
N CYS A 312 17.37 -1.54 1.60
CA CYS A 312 17.20 -0.10 1.81
C CYS A 312 16.03 0.21 2.74
N LEU A 313 14.90 -0.49 2.56
CA LEU A 313 13.72 -0.34 3.42
C LEU A 313 14.04 -0.77 4.86
N VAL A 314 14.60 -1.97 5.05
CA VAL A 314 14.92 -2.49 6.39
C VAL A 314 15.96 -1.61 7.11
N LEU A 315 17.03 -1.20 6.42
CA LEU A 315 18.01 -0.27 6.95
C LEU A 315 17.33 1.01 7.43
N SER A 316 16.46 1.59 6.60
CA SER A 316 15.77 2.84 6.93
C SER A 316 14.84 2.70 8.13
N GLU A 317 14.04 1.63 8.17
CA GLU A 317 13.14 1.35 9.29
C GLU A 317 13.92 1.17 10.59
N ARG A 318 15.03 0.41 10.56
CA ARG A 318 15.85 0.20 11.76
C ARG A 318 16.56 1.46 12.22
N VAL A 319 17.05 2.31 11.32
CA VAL A 319 17.63 3.61 11.69
C VAL A 319 16.56 4.50 12.32
N ILE A 320 15.39 4.61 11.70
CA ILE A 320 14.28 5.44 12.21
C ILE A 320 13.80 4.94 13.58
N GLU A 321 13.70 3.63 13.78
CA GLU A 321 13.33 3.03 15.07
C GLU A 321 14.40 3.26 16.13
N THR A 322 15.68 3.06 15.79
CA THR A 322 16.79 3.28 16.71
C THR A 322 16.84 4.72 17.18
N PHE A 323 16.66 5.68 16.27
CA PHE A 323 16.65 7.11 16.55
C PHE A 323 15.22 7.68 16.59
N MET A 324 14.27 6.98 17.22
CA MET A 324 12.85 7.35 17.22
C MET A 324 12.53 8.76 17.75
N LYS A 325 13.40 9.32 18.60
CA LYS A 325 13.26 10.67 19.17
C LYS A 325 13.79 11.77 18.24
N ASP A 326 14.56 11.40 17.22
CA ASP A 326 15.30 12.33 16.36
C ASP A 326 14.55 12.59 15.05
N ALA A 327 14.87 13.72 14.41
CA ALA A 327 14.44 14.02 13.06
C ALA A 327 15.43 13.36 12.07
N VAL A 328 15.12 12.13 11.68
CA VAL A 328 15.97 11.33 10.78
C VAL A 328 15.56 11.53 9.32
N ARG A 329 16.54 11.84 8.46
CA ARG A 329 16.41 11.82 7.00
C ARG A 329 17.49 10.91 6.41
N ILE A 330 17.11 10.10 5.42
CA ILE A 330 17.97 9.10 4.79
C ILE A 330 17.91 9.30 3.29
N TYR A 331 19.07 9.48 2.68
CA TYR A 331 19.25 9.76 1.26
C TYR A 331 20.02 8.58 0.65
N PHE A 332 19.39 7.85 -0.28
CA PHE A 332 20.06 6.78 -1.03
C PHE A 332 20.60 7.34 -2.34
N GLU A 333 21.92 7.30 -2.49
CA GLU A 333 22.64 7.66 -3.71
C GLU A 333 23.11 6.39 -4.42
N PHE A 334 22.56 6.15 -5.61
CA PHE A 334 22.94 5.00 -6.43
C PHE A 334 23.97 5.41 -7.48
N LEU A 335 25.17 4.83 -7.42
CA LEU A 335 26.33 5.24 -8.20
C LEU A 335 26.68 4.18 -9.25
N GLY A 336 27.23 4.57 -10.41
CA GLY A 336 27.75 3.61 -11.39
C GLY A 336 26.68 3.02 -12.32
N PHE A 337 26.61 1.69 -12.42
CA PHE A 337 25.76 0.99 -13.40
C PHE A 337 24.28 1.30 -13.18
N GLN A 338 23.51 1.46 -14.26
CA GLN A 338 22.08 1.76 -14.19
C GLN A 338 21.30 0.59 -14.84
N PRO A 339 20.74 -0.32 -14.04
CA PRO A 339 19.96 -1.44 -14.56
C PRO A 339 18.77 -0.99 -15.40
N THR A 340 18.34 -1.81 -16.37
CA THR A 340 17.20 -1.45 -17.24
C THR A 340 15.92 -1.19 -16.44
N ALA A 341 15.68 -1.96 -15.38
CA ALA A 341 14.52 -1.82 -14.50
C ALA A 341 14.71 -0.79 -13.36
N PHE A 342 15.81 -0.05 -13.33
CA PHE A 342 16.14 0.82 -12.21
C PHE A 342 15.23 2.06 -12.08
N ALA A 343 15.02 2.79 -13.18
CA ALA A 343 14.13 3.94 -13.20
C ALA A 343 12.68 3.60 -12.79
N PRO A 344 12.03 2.54 -13.34
CA PRO A 344 10.70 2.15 -12.88
C PRO A 344 10.70 1.65 -11.42
N ALA A 345 11.73 0.92 -10.97
CA ALA A 345 11.84 0.50 -9.57
C ALA A 345 11.95 1.70 -8.61
N CYS A 346 12.75 2.72 -8.94
CA CYS A 346 12.83 3.96 -8.18
C CYS A 346 11.49 4.70 -8.13
N ALA A 347 10.79 4.81 -9.27
CA ALA A 347 9.48 5.45 -9.34
C ALA A 347 8.45 4.72 -8.47
N PHE A 348 8.41 3.38 -8.56
CA PHE A 348 7.57 2.55 -7.72
C PHE A 348 7.89 2.74 -6.24
N PHE A 349 9.17 2.68 -5.86
CA PHE A 349 9.60 2.80 -4.46
C PHE A 349 9.27 4.18 -3.88
N ARG A 350 9.43 5.28 -4.64
CA ARG A 350 9.01 6.61 -4.19
C ARG A 350 7.52 6.68 -3.88
N PHE A 351 6.68 6.12 -4.75
CA PHE A 351 5.25 6.07 -4.51
C PHE A 351 4.92 5.17 -3.31
N PHE A 352 5.57 4.00 -3.19
CA PHE A 352 5.42 3.13 -2.02
C PHE A 352 5.75 3.86 -0.71
N LEU A 353 6.84 4.63 -0.68
CA LEU A 353 7.20 5.46 0.46
C LEU A 353 6.16 6.55 0.75
N GLN A 354 5.48 7.07 -0.28
CA GLN A 354 4.43 8.08 -0.13
C GLN A 354 3.23 7.50 0.60
N GLU A 355 2.76 6.34 0.16
CA GLU A 355 1.64 5.63 0.79
C GLU A 355 1.98 5.18 2.22
N LYS A 356 3.25 4.87 2.50
CA LYS A 356 3.75 4.58 3.85
C LYS A 356 3.96 5.83 4.71
N GLY A 357 3.79 7.04 4.19
CA GLY A 357 4.06 8.29 4.91
C GLY A 357 5.55 8.55 5.20
N LEU A 358 6.45 7.89 4.47
CA LEU A 358 7.90 7.93 4.65
C LEU A 358 8.62 8.88 3.67
N THR A 359 7.91 9.53 2.74
CA THR A 359 8.50 10.46 1.74
C THR A 359 9.23 11.67 2.30
N ARG A 360 8.96 12.04 3.56
CA ARG A 360 9.67 13.14 4.24
C ARG A 360 10.92 12.67 5.00
N ARG A 361 11.14 11.35 5.06
CA ARG A 361 12.24 10.72 5.80
C ARG A 361 13.19 9.96 4.90
N ILE A 362 12.69 9.31 3.85
CA ILE A 362 13.49 8.49 2.94
C ILE A 362 13.44 9.11 1.54
N PHE A 363 14.62 9.36 0.98
CA PHE A 363 14.81 10.02 -0.30
C PHE A 363 15.69 9.15 -1.20
N LEU A 364 15.34 9.08 -2.49
CA LEU A 364 16.22 8.53 -3.52
C LEU A 364 16.81 9.72 -4.28
N SER A 365 18.05 10.09 -3.97
CA SER A 365 18.75 11.25 -4.51
C SER A 365 19.58 10.90 -5.75
N SER A 366 19.83 11.91 -6.57
CA SER A 366 20.82 11.80 -7.65
C SER A 366 22.22 11.74 -7.04
N PRO A 367 23.21 11.15 -7.74
CA PRO A 367 24.61 11.21 -7.33
C PRO A 367 25.02 12.67 -7.05
N ASP A 368 25.69 12.90 -5.92
CA ASP A 368 26.29 14.19 -5.54
C ASP A 368 25.30 15.34 -5.24
N GLU A 369 23.99 15.06 -5.13
CA GLU A 369 23.00 16.00 -4.60
C GLU A 369 22.86 15.83 -3.08
N LEU A 370 23.86 16.31 -2.33
CA LEU A 370 23.72 16.46 -0.88
C LEU A 370 22.68 17.56 -0.57
N PRO A 371 21.83 17.39 0.45
CA PRO A 371 20.93 18.45 0.89
C PRO A 371 21.71 19.73 1.21
N ALA A 372 21.17 20.91 0.86
CA ALA A 372 21.85 22.19 1.09
C ALA A 372 22.26 22.43 2.55
N ASP A 373 21.49 21.87 3.51
CA ASP A 373 21.75 21.98 4.95
C ASP A 373 22.63 20.86 5.51
N PHE A 374 23.10 19.92 4.69
CA PHE A 374 23.77 18.69 5.13
C PHE A 374 25.09 18.98 5.86
N GLN A 375 25.76 20.09 5.56
CA GLN A 375 26.97 20.54 6.26
C GLN A 375 26.68 21.59 7.35
N SER A 376 25.42 21.86 7.68
CA SER A 376 25.10 22.83 8.72
C SER A 376 25.48 22.28 10.10
N SER A 377 25.98 23.16 10.99
CA SER A 377 26.30 22.80 12.38
C SER A 377 25.09 22.34 13.22
N ARG A 378 23.88 22.43 12.65
CA ARG A 378 22.61 22.02 13.24
C ARG A 378 22.19 20.61 12.82
N VAL A 379 22.97 19.94 11.98
CA VAL A 379 22.67 18.61 11.45
C VAL A 379 23.83 17.69 11.78
N GLN A 380 23.51 16.54 12.36
CA GLN A 380 24.47 15.45 12.43
C GLN A 380 24.43 14.68 11.11
N ALA A 381 25.45 14.91 10.29
CA ALA A 381 25.57 14.31 8.97
C ALA A 381 26.41 13.03 9.01
N TRP A 382 25.88 11.98 8.39
CA TRP A 382 26.44 10.64 8.37
C TRP A 382 26.54 10.14 6.94
N VAL A 383 27.69 9.57 6.58
CA VAL A 383 27.91 8.97 5.27
C VAL A 383 28.14 7.48 5.45
N LEU A 384 27.27 6.68 4.84
CA LEU A 384 27.35 5.22 4.83
C LEU A 384 27.76 4.79 3.41
N GLY A 385 28.84 4.05 3.26
CA GLY A 385 29.30 3.64 1.93
C GLY A 385 30.65 2.95 1.92
N PRO A 386 31.19 2.65 0.73
CA PRO A 386 32.48 1.98 0.58
C PRO A 386 33.68 2.91 0.83
N VAL A 387 33.51 4.22 0.61
CA VAL A 387 34.60 5.21 0.64
C VAL A 387 34.21 6.40 1.51
N PRO A 388 35.09 6.88 2.40
CA PRO A 388 34.84 8.07 3.21
C PRO A 388 34.77 9.34 2.36
N ILE A 389 33.95 10.30 2.80
CA ILE A 389 33.93 11.66 2.29
C ILE A 389 34.56 12.56 3.35
N ASN A 390 35.45 13.46 2.95
CA ASN A 390 36.18 14.33 3.87
C ASN A 390 35.25 15.10 4.81
N ASP A 391 35.69 15.22 6.07
CA ASP A 391 35.11 16.03 7.16
C ASP A 391 33.70 15.61 7.65
N LEU A 392 33.21 14.41 7.29
CA LEU A 392 31.92 13.88 7.75
C LEU A 392 32.06 12.56 8.52
N LYS A 393 31.11 12.27 9.43
CA LYS A 393 31.06 10.97 10.13
C LYS A 393 30.83 9.86 9.11
N PHE A 394 31.75 8.91 9.05
CA PHE A 394 31.73 7.85 8.05
C PHE A 394 31.51 6.46 8.68
N VAL A 395 30.58 5.69 8.10
CA VAL A 395 30.34 4.30 8.48
C VAL A 395 30.55 3.42 7.25
N PRO A 396 31.53 2.50 7.27
CA PRO A 396 31.75 1.59 6.15
C PRO A 396 30.52 0.69 5.97
N LEU A 397 29.93 0.74 4.78
CA LEU A 397 28.75 -0.06 4.42
C LEU A 397 28.78 -0.36 2.92
N GLU A 398 28.65 -1.63 2.56
CA GLU A 398 28.65 -2.05 1.15
C GLU A 398 27.69 -3.21 0.96
N PHE A 399 26.80 -3.09 -0.04
CA PHE A 399 25.91 -4.17 -0.41
C PHE A 399 26.70 -5.27 -1.14
N PRO A 400 26.61 -6.55 -0.72
CA PRO A 400 27.35 -7.63 -1.35
C PRO A 400 26.83 -7.91 -2.77
N GLN A 401 27.74 -7.86 -3.75
CA GLN A 401 27.42 -8.00 -5.19
C GLN A 401 28.26 -9.10 -5.87
N THR A 402 28.71 -10.09 -5.10
CA THR A 402 29.58 -11.17 -5.61
C THR A 402 28.75 -12.35 -6.11
N ASP A 403 29.32 -13.13 -7.02
CA ASP A 403 28.71 -14.39 -7.48
C ASP A 403 28.51 -15.39 -6.33
N GLU A 404 29.43 -15.40 -5.35
CA GLU A 404 29.31 -16.20 -4.13
C GLU A 404 28.06 -15.80 -3.34
N PHE A 405 27.80 -14.50 -3.18
CA PHE A 405 26.61 -14.02 -2.52
C PHE A 405 25.35 -14.40 -3.31
N ALA A 406 25.35 -14.24 -4.64
CA ALA A 406 24.23 -14.62 -5.50
C ALA A 406 23.90 -16.13 -5.43
N ALA A 407 24.93 -16.97 -5.31
CA ALA A 407 24.80 -18.43 -5.26
C ALA A 407 24.45 -18.97 -3.86
N ALA A 408 24.54 -18.15 -2.82
CA ALA A 408 24.19 -18.55 -1.46
C ALA A 408 22.68 -18.84 -1.31
N GLU A 409 22.35 -19.67 -0.33
CA GLU A 409 20.95 -19.95 0.03
C GLU A 409 20.22 -18.66 0.45
N PRO A 410 18.92 -18.51 0.16
CA PRO A 410 18.17 -17.29 0.48
C PRO A 410 18.29 -16.84 1.94
N GLU A 411 18.22 -17.79 2.88
CA GLU A 411 18.36 -17.51 4.32
C GLU A 411 19.75 -16.94 4.66
N ASP A 412 20.81 -17.45 4.03
CA ASP A 412 22.17 -16.95 4.22
C ASP A 412 22.34 -15.53 3.63
N GLN A 413 21.71 -15.25 2.49
CA GLN A 413 21.68 -13.91 1.91
C GLN A 413 21.02 -12.92 2.86
N GLU A 414 19.82 -13.28 3.34
CA GLU A 414 19.02 -12.48 4.28
C GLU A 414 19.76 -12.23 5.60
N ARG A 415 20.41 -13.26 6.14
CA ARG A 415 21.22 -13.17 7.37
C ARG A 415 22.42 -12.25 7.20
N ARG A 416 23.17 -12.37 6.09
CA ARG A 416 24.32 -11.50 5.79
C ARG A 416 23.87 -10.03 5.70
N LEU A 417 22.77 -9.77 5.00
CA LEU A 417 22.19 -8.43 4.84
C LEU A 417 21.70 -7.83 6.17
N GLY A 418 21.00 -8.61 7.00
CA GLY A 418 20.53 -8.15 8.31
C GLY A 418 21.68 -7.87 9.28
N ALA A 419 22.72 -8.72 9.26
CA ALA A 419 23.93 -8.51 10.06
C ALA A 419 24.67 -7.21 9.66
N GLN A 420 24.67 -6.84 8.37
CA GLN A 420 25.23 -5.56 7.92
C GLN A 420 24.45 -4.36 8.47
N VAL A 421 23.12 -4.42 8.51
CA VAL A 421 22.28 -3.36 9.12
C VAL A 421 22.64 -3.19 10.60
N VAL A 422 22.71 -4.28 11.35
CA VAL A 422 23.08 -4.25 12.78
C VAL A 422 24.49 -3.70 12.97
N LEU A 423 25.46 -4.12 12.14
CA LEU A 423 26.83 -3.64 12.22
C LEU A 423 26.93 -2.13 11.93
N ALA A 424 26.19 -1.64 10.92
CA ALA A 424 26.11 -0.22 10.62
C ALA A 424 25.59 0.56 11.83
N LEU A 425 24.45 0.14 12.41
CA LEU A 425 23.88 0.78 13.60
C LEU A 425 24.81 0.75 14.81
N LYS A 426 25.53 -0.36 15.06
CA LYS A 426 26.52 -0.44 16.13
C LYS A 426 27.65 0.57 15.95
N ARG A 427 28.17 0.72 14.73
CA ARG A 427 29.16 1.76 14.41
C ARG A 427 28.57 3.14 14.59
N MET A 428 27.30 3.33 14.21
CA MET A 428 26.64 4.60 14.42
C MET A 428 26.50 5.03 15.88
N ILE A 429 26.34 4.08 16.77
CA ILE A 429 26.23 4.38 18.21
C ILE A 429 27.61 4.45 18.85
N GLY A 430 28.57 3.65 18.38
CA GLY A 430 29.95 3.64 18.87
C GLY A 430 30.74 4.91 18.48
N ASP A 431 30.59 5.37 17.24
CA ASP A 431 31.26 6.58 16.72
C ASP A 431 30.53 7.89 17.10
N ALA A 432 29.47 7.80 17.93
CA ALA A 432 28.93 8.97 18.61
C ALA A 432 29.93 9.55 19.65
N ASP A 433 30.92 8.76 20.07
CA ASP A 433 31.93 9.11 21.10
C ASP A 433 33.21 9.79 20.55
N SER A 434 33.31 10.07 19.23
CA SER A 434 34.48 10.74 18.61
C SER A 434 34.18 12.13 18.05
#